data_AF-A0AAN8UAI1-F1
#
_entry.id   AF-A0AAN8UAI1-F1
#
_cell.length_a   1.000
_cell.length_b   1.000
_cell.length_c   1.000
_cell.angle_alpha   90.00
_cell.angle_beta   90.00
_cell.angle_gamma   90.00
#
_symmetry.space_group_name_H-M   'P 1'
#
loop_
_entity.id
_entity.type
_entity.pdbx_description
1 polymer ?
#
loop_
_entity_poly.entity_id
_entity_poly.type
_entity_poly.pdbx_seq_one_letter_code
_entity_poly.pdbx_strand_id
1 'polypeptide(L)'
;MFISQAAIPVDVSETPDTRFRRWLYKDYNFTIMALWSPLLIKSHETDPSYTLMNLYLDKADDAWASQVDKADIVIISGGQWFFRPFLYYVNDQLIGCHKCNQKNVTKHTHYYGYRMAFRTAFKTFLSLKKLKGRLVMLRPYSPSHFENGEWNYGGNCNRTSSLKKEEMKLDGYELKMYMTQLEEFKGR
;
A
#
# COMPACT_ATOMS: atom_id res chain seq x y z
N MET A 1 -18.20 -1.49 17.85
CA MET A 1 -17.39 -1.03 19.00
C MET A 1 -15.93 -1.10 18.60
N PHE A 2 -15.21 0.02 18.65
CA PHE A 2 -13.77 0.03 18.36
C PHE A 2 -12.99 -0.32 19.63
N ILE A 3 -11.85 -1.02 19.53
CA ILE A 3 -11.08 -1.42 20.71
C ILE A 3 -10.55 -0.22 21.52
N SER A 4 -10.38 0.94 20.87
CA SER A 4 -10.05 2.22 21.51
C SER A 4 -11.14 2.76 22.44
N GLN A 5 -12.37 2.28 22.32
CA GLN A 5 -13.46 2.60 23.25
C GLN A 5 -13.49 1.66 24.46
N ALA A 6 -12.75 0.55 24.40
CA ALA A 6 -12.70 -0.48 25.43
C ALA A 6 -11.46 -0.38 26.33
N ALA A 7 -10.31 0.02 25.77
CA ALA A 7 -9.07 0.16 26.54
C ALA A 7 -8.10 1.17 25.91
N ILE A 8 -7.19 1.69 26.74
CA ILE A 8 -6.10 2.58 26.33
C ILE A 8 -4.84 1.72 26.11
N PRO A 9 -4.25 1.72 24.90
CA PRO A 9 -3.05 0.95 24.66
C PRO A 9 -1.80 1.60 25.25
N VAL A 10 -0.77 0.79 25.47
CA VAL A 10 0.60 1.27 25.76
C VAL A 10 1.42 1.26 24.48
N ASP A 11 2.10 2.38 24.17
CA ASP A 11 3.08 2.43 23.08
C ASP A 11 4.31 1.58 23.46
N VAL A 12 4.59 0.57 22.66
CA VAL A 12 5.72 -0.36 22.81
C VAL A 12 6.53 -0.41 21.51
N SER A 13 6.56 0.70 20.77
CA SER A 13 7.31 0.84 19.52
C SER A 13 8.82 0.71 19.76
N GLU A 14 9.51 0.02 18.85
CA GLU A 14 10.95 -0.22 18.91
C GLU A 14 11.78 0.99 18.39
N THR A 15 11.12 1.97 17.77
CA THR A 15 11.74 3.14 17.13
C THR A 15 10.91 4.41 17.42
N PRO A 16 11.55 5.59 17.52
CA PRO A 16 10.83 6.86 17.60
C PRO A 16 10.14 7.26 16.29
N ASP A 17 10.47 6.61 15.17
CA ASP A 17 9.87 6.89 13.86
C ASP A 17 8.36 6.62 13.85
N THR A 18 7.57 7.67 13.65
CA THR A 18 6.11 7.62 13.74
C THR A 18 5.45 6.75 12.67
N ARG A 19 6.20 6.41 11.61
CA ARG A 19 5.78 5.51 10.54
C ARG A 19 5.68 4.05 10.99
N PHE A 20 6.31 3.70 12.10
CA PHE A 20 6.34 2.35 12.64
C PHE A 20 5.86 2.37 14.09
N ARG A 21 4.61 1.96 14.32
CA ARG A 21 4.00 2.00 15.65
C ARG A 21 3.56 0.63 16.12
N ARG A 22 3.71 0.39 17.42
CA ARG A 22 3.20 -0.80 18.09
C ARG A 22 2.46 -0.42 19.37
N TRP A 23 1.22 -0.87 19.46
CA TRP A 23 0.34 -0.60 20.59
C TRP A 23 -0.08 -1.91 21.24
N LEU A 24 0.21 -2.05 22.54
CA LEU A 24 -0.19 -3.20 23.35
C LEU A 24 -1.41 -2.84 24.20
N TYR A 25 -2.52 -3.54 23.94
CA TYR A 25 -3.70 -3.55 24.79
C TYR A 25 -3.51 -4.63 25.86
N LYS A 26 -2.96 -4.23 27.01
CA LYS A 26 -2.56 -5.14 28.10
C LYS A 26 -3.71 -6.04 28.57
N ASP A 27 -4.90 -5.47 28.74
CA ASP A 27 -6.09 -6.18 29.24
C ASP A 27 -6.56 -7.31 28.33
N TYR A 28 -6.18 -7.26 27.05
CA TYR A 28 -6.56 -8.24 26.03
C TYR A 28 -5.37 -9.05 25.51
N ASN A 29 -4.15 -8.77 26.02
CA ASN A 29 -2.89 -9.28 25.46
C ASN A 29 -2.85 -9.17 23.92
N PHE A 30 -3.35 -8.05 23.39
CA PHE A 30 -3.55 -7.85 21.96
C PHE A 30 -2.64 -6.71 21.47
N THR A 31 -1.97 -6.93 20.34
CA THR A 31 -1.03 -5.96 19.79
C THR A 31 -1.47 -5.51 18.41
N ILE A 32 -1.47 -4.19 18.18
CA ILE A 32 -1.60 -3.60 16.84
C ILE A 32 -0.23 -3.10 16.39
N MET A 33 0.17 -3.49 15.18
CA MET A 33 1.36 -2.97 14.50
C MET A 33 0.93 -2.17 13.28
N ALA A 34 1.38 -0.93 13.17
CA ALA A 34 1.29 -0.12 11.96
C ALA A 34 2.67 -0.04 11.32
N LEU A 35 2.79 -0.59 10.10
CA LEU A 35 4.04 -0.67 9.35
C LEU A 35 3.88 0.12 8.05
N TRP A 36 4.54 1.28 7.97
CA TRP A 36 4.49 2.11 6.78
C TRP A 36 5.29 1.50 5.63
N SER A 37 4.58 1.07 4.59
CA SER A 37 5.15 0.66 3.31
C SER A 37 4.17 1.03 2.19
N PRO A 38 4.20 2.29 1.71
CA PRO A 38 3.16 2.81 0.83
C PRO A 38 3.13 2.16 -0.55
N LEU A 39 4.26 1.55 -0.95
CA LEU A 39 4.43 0.85 -2.21
C LEU A 39 4.51 -0.67 -2.05
N LEU A 40 4.50 -1.21 -0.82
CA LEU A 40 4.54 -2.66 -0.48
C LEU A 40 5.84 -3.41 -0.88
N ILE A 41 6.58 -2.89 -1.85
CA ILE A 41 7.84 -3.44 -2.35
C ILE A 41 8.99 -2.50 -2.03
N LYS A 42 10.21 -3.04 -2.09
CA LYS A 42 11.42 -2.27 -1.87
C LYS A 42 11.45 -1.08 -2.82
N SER A 43 11.69 0.10 -2.25
CA SER A 43 11.75 1.35 -3.00
C SER A 43 12.83 2.27 -2.46
N HIS A 44 13.39 3.09 -3.35
CA HIS A 44 14.42 4.07 -3.02
C HIS A 44 14.15 5.37 -3.77
N GLU A 45 14.28 6.50 -3.09
CA GLU A 45 14.15 7.82 -3.70
C GLU A 45 15.42 8.11 -4.51
N THR A 46 15.27 8.57 -5.75
CA THR A 46 16.41 8.78 -6.65
C THR A 46 17.09 10.12 -6.48
N ASP A 47 16.40 11.09 -5.85
CA ASP A 47 16.92 12.44 -5.67
C ASP A 47 16.28 13.14 -4.45
N PRO A 48 16.89 14.23 -3.96
CA PRO A 48 16.34 15.02 -2.85
C PRO A 48 15.05 15.77 -3.18
N SER A 49 14.67 15.87 -4.47
CA SER A 49 13.41 16.49 -4.89
C SER A 49 12.23 15.52 -4.75
N TYR A 50 12.50 14.25 -4.46
CA TYR A 50 11.51 13.18 -4.32
C TYR A 50 10.61 13.08 -5.55
N THR A 51 11.06 13.46 -6.74
CA THR A 51 10.20 13.47 -7.93
C THR A 51 10.14 12.11 -8.60
N LEU A 52 11.21 11.33 -8.50
CA LEU A 52 11.33 10.00 -9.09
C LEU A 52 11.75 8.98 -8.02
N MET A 53 11.21 7.76 -8.11
CA MET A 53 11.56 6.66 -7.21
C MET A 53 11.89 5.38 -7.97
N ASN A 54 12.85 4.62 -7.46
CA ASN A 54 13.16 3.27 -7.91
C ASN A 54 12.24 2.28 -7.19
N LEU A 55 11.54 1.43 -7.93
CA LEU A 55 10.70 0.34 -7.41
C LEU A 55 11.27 -0.99 -7.88
N TYR A 56 11.56 -1.88 -6.92
CA TYR A 56 12.11 -3.20 -7.18
C TYR A 56 10.96 -4.21 -7.18
N LEU A 57 10.45 -4.50 -8.37
CA LEU A 57 9.17 -5.16 -8.58
C LEU A 57 9.15 -6.62 -8.09
N ASP A 58 10.30 -7.20 -7.80
CA ASP A 58 10.53 -8.57 -7.36
C ASP A 58 10.96 -8.69 -5.89
N LYS A 59 11.04 -7.56 -5.16
CA LYS A 59 11.53 -7.52 -3.76
C LYS A 59 10.47 -6.93 -2.84
N ALA A 60 10.04 -7.69 -1.84
CA ALA A 60 9.19 -7.16 -0.77
C ALA A 60 9.92 -6.05 0.02
N ASP A 61 9.17 -5.12 0.58
CA ASP A 61 9.73 -4.10 1.47
C ASP A 61 10.09 -4.72 2.82
N ASP A 62 11.36 -4.59 3.21
CA ASP A 62 11.90 -5.11 4.47
C ASP A 62 11.15 -4.55 5.69
N ALA A 63 10.59 -3.34 5.56
CA ALA A 63 9.83 -2.66 6.61
C ALA A 63 8.67 -3.50 7.18
N TRP A 64 7.98 -4.26 6.33
CA TRP A 64 6.95 -5.20 6.78
C TRP A 64 7.40 -6.67 6.67
N ALA A 65 8.20 -7.03 5.68
CA ALA A 65 8.58 -8.42 5.44
C ALA A 65 9.37 -9.03 6.61
N SER A 66 10.15 -8.21 7.32
CA SER A 66 10.91 -8.61 8.51
C SER A 66 10.07 -8.77 9.79
N GLN A 67 8.82 -8.28 9.79
CA GLN A 67 7.97 -8.24 11.00
C GLN A 67 6.66 -9.02 10.85
N VAL A 68 6.25 -9.34 9.63
CA VAL A 68 4.94 -9.95 9.36
C VAL A 68 4.77 -11.32 10.04
N ASP A 69 5.87 -12.02 10.29
CA ASP A 69 5.86 -13.30 11.00
C ASP A 69 5.52 -13.19 12.49
N LYS A 70 5.47 -11.98 13.04
CA LYS A 70 4.98 -11.68 14.40
C LYS A 70 3.46 -11.46 14.46
N ALA A 71 2.78 -11.33 13.32
CA ALA A 71 1.35 -11.00 13.27
C ALA A 71 0.45 -12.21 13.02
N ASP A 72 -0.60 -12.38 13.84
CA ASP A 72 -1.63 -13.41 13.63
C ASP A 72 -2.60 -13.06 12.50
N ILE A 73 -2.82 -11.75 12.30
CA ILE A 73 -3.67 -11.17 11.27
C ILE A 73 -2.88 -10.10 10.53
N VAL A 74 -2.86 -10.18 9.21
CA VAL A 74 -2.20 -9.19 8.34
C VAL A 74 -3.26 -8.46 7.54
N ILE A 75 -3.26 -7.12 7.60
CA ILE A 75 -4.08 -6.28 6.73
C ILE A 75 -3.14 -5.53 5.79
N ILE A 76 -3.27 -5.79 4.49
CA ILE A 76 -2.47 -5.12 3.46
C ILE A 76 -3.33 -4.12 2.70
N SER A 77 -2.75 -2.95 2.40
CA SER A 77 -3.40 -1.88 1.64
C SER A 77 -2.37 -1.04 0.90
N GLY A 78 -2.72 -0.55 -0.28
CA GLY A 78 -1.86 0.32 -1.10
C GLY A 78 -2.66 0.93 -2.25
N GLY A 79 -2.26 2.11 -2.72
CA GLY A 79 -3.01 2.82 -3.77
C GLY A 79 -2.41 4.15 -4.18
N GLN A 80 -2.68 5.20 -3.41
CA GLN A 80 -2.43 6.60 -3.82
C GLN A 80 -0.97 6.89 -4.19
N TRP A 81 0.00 6.24 -3.55
CA TRP A 81 1.42 6.46 -3.86
C TRP A 81 1.83 5.99 -5.25
N PHE A 82 1.05 5.10 -5.88
CA PHE A 82 1.40 4.55 -7.20
C PHE A 82 1.19 5.53 -8.36
N PHE A 83 0.61 6.71 -8.13
CA PHE A 83 0.47 7.74 -9.18
C PHE A 83 1.74 8.56 -9.45
N ARG A 84 2.79 8.35 -8.64
CA ARG A 84 4.09 9.03 -8.74
C ARG A 84 4.93 8.51 -9.92
N PRO A 85 5.91 9.30 -10.39
CA PRO A 85 6.90 8.83 -11.36
C PRO A 85 7.81 7.73 -10.80
N PHE A 86 8.08 6.71 -11.59
CA PHE A 86 8.85 5.53 -11.18
C PHE A 86 9.85 5.03 -12.22
N LEU A 87 10.96 4.49 -11.74
CA LEU A 87 11.82 3.56 -12.47
C LEU A 87 11.61 2.16 -11.92
N TYR A 88 11.41 1.18 -12.80
CA TYR A 88 11.09 -0.20 -12.43
C TYR A 88 12.30 -1.11 -12.62
N TYR A 89 12.63 -1.85 -11.56
CA TYR A 89 13.74 -2.79 -11.51
C TYR A 89 13.25 -4.21 -11.26
N VAL A 90 13.91 -5.18 -11.89
CA VAL A 90 13.79 -6.63 -11.61
C VAL A 90 15.21 -7.20 -11.63
N ASN A 91 15.60 -8.01 -10.64
CA ASN A 91 16.97 -8.48 -10.46
C ASN A 91 18.00 -7.33 -10.52
N ASP A 92 17.65 -6.18 -9.95
CA ASP A 92 18.44 -4.94 -9.96
C ASP A 92 18.73 -4.36 -11.36
N GLN A 93 18.03 -4.82 -12.39
CA GLN A 93 18.11 -4.29 -13.77
C GLN A 93 16.91 -3.40 -14.09
N LEU A 94 17.17 -2.25 -14.71
CA LEU A 94 16.12 -1.32 -15.15
C LEU A 94 15.36 -1.91 -16.34
N ILE A 95 14.08 -2.21 -16.14
CA ILE A 95 13.22 -2.83 -17.17
C ILE A 95 12.18 -1.88 -17.76
N GLY A 96 11.88 -0.78 -17.06
CA GLY A 96 10.75 0.07 -17.43
C GLY A 96 10.63 1.31 -16.55
N CYS A 97 9.68 2.17 -16.88
CA CYS A 97 9.36 3.34 -16.05
C CYS A 97 7.92 3.82 -16.20
N HIS A 98 7.48 4.67 -15.27
CA HIS A 98 6.23 5.43 -15.34
C HIS A 98 6.52 6.93 -15.19
N LYS A 99 5.94 7.78 -16.06
CA LYS A 99 6.14 9.25 -16.05
C LYS A 99 7.62 9.67 -15.96
N CYS A 100 8.50 9.04 -16.73
CA CYS A 100 9.95 9.32 -16.72
C CYS A 100 10.46 9.83 -18.08
N ASN A 101 11.61 10.52 -18.09
CA ASN A 101 12.23 11.11 -19.30
C ASN A 101 13.27 10.20 -19.98
N GLN A 102 13.38 8.93 -19.58
CA GLN A 102 14.48 8.07 -19.99
C GLN A 102 14.25 7.61 -21.43
N LYS A 103 15.26 7.81 -22.30
CA LYS A 103 15.10 7.71 -23.76
C LYS A 103 15.11 6.27 -24.32
N ASN A 104 15.55 5.27 -23.55
CA ASN A 104 15.67 3.87 -24.00
C ASN A 104 15.05 2.89 -23.00
N VAL A 105 13.92 3.24 -22.39
CA VAL A 105 13.27 2.45 -21.34
C VAL A 105 11.79 2.31 -21.64
N THR A 106 11.27 1.08 -21.53
CA THR A 106 9.86 0.77 -21.75
C THR A 106 8.96 1.62 -20.84
N LYS A 107 7.99 2.33 -21.43
CA LYS A 107 7.02 3.12 -20.68
C LYS A 107 5.86 2.22 -20.27
N HIS A 108 5.58 2.17 -18.98
CA HIS A 108 4.42 1.49 -18.43
C HIS A 108 3.46 2.48 -17.76
N THR A 109 2.22 2.02 -17.61
CA THR A 109 1.24 2.69 -16.76
C THR A 109 1.57 2.45 -15.27
N HIS A 110 1.03 3.27 -14.37
CA HIS A 110 1.15 3.00 -12.93
C HIS A 110 0.51 1.67 -12.53
N TYR A 111 -0.52 1.21 -13.26
CA TYR A 111 -1.15 -0.10 -13.04
C TYR A 111 -0.17 -1.26 -13.15
N TYR A 112 0.88 -1.14 -13.99
CA TYR A 112 1.92 -2.17 -14.09
C TYR A 112 2.71 -2.30 -12.79
N GLY A 113 3.23 -1.19 -12.25
CA GLY A 113 3.93 -1.18 -10.97
C GLY A 113 3.03 -1.60 -9.82
N TYR A 114 1.77 -1.13 -9.83
CA TYR A 114 0.75 -1.50 -8.85
C TYR A 114 0.45 -3.00 -8.83
N ARG A 115 0.25 -3.60 -10.01
CA ARG A 115 0.05 -5.04 -10.18
C ARG A 115 1.23 -5.83 -9.63
N MET A 116 2.44 -5.45 -10.04
CA MET A 116 3.65 -6.15 -9.65
C MET A 116 3.95 -6.05 -8.16
N ALA A 117 3.66 -4.90 -7.53
CA ALA A 117 3.80 -4.73 -6.10
C ALA A 117 2.90 -5.69 -5.31
N PHE A 118 1.60 -5.75 -5.65
CA PHE A 118 0.68 -6.68 -5.01
C PHE A 118 1.04 -8.15 -5.28
N ARG A 119 1.44 -8.47 -6.52
CA ARG A 119 1.94 -9.81 -6.87
C ARG A 119 3.09 -10.25 -5.98
N THR A 120 4.08 -9.37 -5.80
CA THR A 120 5.27 -9.66 -4.99
C THR A 120 4.93 -9.76 -3.51
N ALA A 121 4.07 -8.88 -2.99
CA ALA A 121 3.60 -8.97 -1.62
C ALA A 121 2.86 -10.29 -1.35
N PHE A 122 1.90 -10.67 -2.21
CA PHE A 122 1.16 -11.93 -2.06
C PHE A 122 2.03 -13.16 -2.23
N LYS A 123 2.94 -13.19 -3.21
CA LYS A 123 3.93 -14.27 -3.35
C LYS A 123 4.80 -14.41 -2.10
N THR A 124 5.22 -13.28 -1.52
CA THR A 124 5.99 -13.27 -0.28
C THR A 124 5.18 -13.88 0.85
N PHE A 125 3.92 -13.48 1.06
CA PHE A 125 3.07 -14.08 2.08
C PHE A 125 2.89 -15.59 1.91
N LEU A 126 2.65 -16.04 0.67
CA LEU A 126 2.49 -17.46 0.35
C LEU A 126 3.79 -18.27 0.55
N SER A 127 4.95 -17.65 0.38
CA SER A 127 6.25 -18.31 0.59
C SER A 127 6.65 -18.43 2.06
N LEU A 128 6.11 -17.57 2.93
CA LEU A 128 6.45 -17.54 4.35
C LEU A 128 5.74 -18.66 5.11
N LYS A 129 6.47 -19.73 5.43
CA LYS A 129 5.95 -20.86 6.23
C LYS A 129 5.29 -20.43 7.54
N LYS A 130 5.81 -19.37 8.18
CA LYS A 130 5.27 -18.83 9.44
C LYS A 130 3.89 -18.20 9.29
N LEU A 131 3.48 -17.81 8.09
CA LEU A 131 2.13 -17.30 7.80
C LEU A 131 1.14 -18.40 7.42
N LYS A 132 1.58 -19.67 7.33
CA LYS A 132 0.69 -20.78 7.02
C LYS A 132 -0.39 -20.89 8.10
N GLY A 133 -1.66 -20.83 7.69
CA GLY A 133 -2.81 -20.88 8.60
C GLY A 133 -3.18 -19.54 9.26
N ARG A 134 -2.47 -18.45 8.95
CA ARG A 134 -2.79 -17.10 9.43
C ARG A 134 -3.72 -16.37 8.46
N LEU A 135 -4.45 -15.38 8.98
CA LEU A 135 -5.39 -14.60 8.19
C LEU A 135 -4.68 -13.43 7.52
N VAL A 136 -4.75 -13.37 6.19
CA VAL A 136 -4.30 -12.23 5.39
C VAL A 136 -5.52 -11.59 4.72
N MET A 137 -5.74 -10.30 5.00
CA MET A 137 -6.84 -9.52 4.46
C MET A 137 -6.32 -8.42 3.55
N LEU A 138 -6.85 -8.35 2.34
CA LEU A 138 -6.69 -7.19 1.46
C LEU A 138 -7.74 -6.14 1.84
N ARG A 139 -7.30 -4.94 2.25
CA ARG A 139 -8.15 -3.74 2.24
C ARG A 139 -8.08 -3.13 0.84
N PRO A 140 -9.17 -3.15 0.06
CA PRO A 140 -9.15 -2.67 -1.31
C PRO A 140 -8.79 -1.19 -1.46
N TYR A 141 -8.46 -0.78 -2.70
CA TYR A 141 -8.27 0.60 -3.10
C TYR A 141 -9.37 1.51 -2.54
N SER A 142 -8.94 2.62 -1.95
CA SER A 142 -9.82 3.65 -1.39
C SER A 142 -9.85 4.84 -2.35
N PRO A 143 -10.99 5.09 -3.03
CA PRO A 143 -11.19 6.23 -3.92
C PRO A 143 -10.92 7.59 -3.27
N SER A 144 -10.63 8.57 -4.12
CA SER A 144 -10.56 9.97 -3.70
C SER A 144 -11.98 10.50 -3.57
N HIS A 145 -12.21 11.40 -2.60
CA HIS A 145 -13.51 12.08 -2.43
C HIS A 145 -13.38 13.60 -2.59
N PHE A 146 -12.27 14.06 -3.17
CA PHE A 146 -12.09 15.49 -3.47
C PHE A 146 -12.96 15.89 -4.66
N GLU A 147 -13.67 17.00 -4.49
CA GLU A 147 -14.47 17.67 -5.50
C GLU A 147 -13.81 19.01 -5.86
N ASN A 148 -14.11 19.53 -7.06
CA ASN A 148 -13.61 20.82 -7.54
C ASN A 148 -12.07 20.95 -7.63
N GLY A 149 -11.35 19.82 -7.66
CA GLY A 149 -9.89 19.78 -7.79
C GLY A 149 -9.29 18.51 -7.17
N GLU A 150 -8.00 18.33 -7.36
CA GLU A 150 -7.25 17.26 -6.69
C GLU A 150 -6.85 17.68 -5.26
N TRP A 151 -6.42 16.70 -4.45
CA TRP A 151 -6.02 16.91 -3.04
C TRP A 151 -4.96 18.00 -2.84
N ASN A 152 -4.08 18.22 -3.83
CA ASN A 152 -3.00 19.20 -3.83
C ASN A 152 -3.23 20.37 -4.80
N TYR A 153 -4.38 20.44 -5.46
CA TYR A 153 -4.73 21.49 -6.43
C TYR A 153 -6.05 22.19 -6.06
N GLY A 154 -6.30 22.37 -4.77
CA GLY A 154 -7.46 23.14 -4.28
C GLY A 154 -8.78 22.37 -4.24
N GLY A 155 -8.77 21.05 -4.37
CA GLY A 155 -9.95 20.22 -4.16
C GLY A 155 -10.48 20.31 -2.73
N ASN A 156 -11.78 20.11 -2.55
CA ASN A 156 -12.44 20.12 -1.25
C ASN A 156 -13.29 18.86 -1.03
N CYS A 157 -13.56 18.53 0.24
CA CYS A 157 -14.39 17.40 0.64
C CYS A 157 -15.41 17.86 1.68
N ASN A 158 -16.30 18.76 1.27
CA ASN A 158 -17.23 19.45 2.18
C ASN A 158 -18.59 18.75 2.34
N ARG A 159 -18.78 17.59 1.70
CA ARG A 159 -20.01 16.80 1.87
C ARG A 159 -20.17 16.40 3.34
N THR A 160 -21.37 16.64 3.88
CA THR A 160 -21.74 16.29 5.27
C THR A 160 -22.56 15.00 5.36
N SER A 161 -22.94 14.44 4.22
CA SER A 161 -23.67 13.17 4.11
C SER A 161 -22.97 12.24 3.10
N SER A 162 -23.14 10.93 3.30
CA SER A 162 -22.61 9.92 2.40
C SER A 162 -23.30 9.97 1.04
N LEU A 163 -22.59 9.56 -0.01
CA LEU A 163 -23.19 9.28 -1.31
C LEU A 163 -24.30 8.24 -1.16
N LYS A 164 -25.40 8.45 -1.86
CA LYS A 164 -26.43 7.43 -2.04
C LYS A 164 -25.89 6.31 -2.90
N LYS A 165 -26.49 5.13 -2.81
CA LYS A 165 -26.05 3.94 -3.56
C LYS A 165 -26.07 4.18 -5.07
N GLU A 166 -27.02 4.98 -5.54
CA GLU A 166 -27.20 5.33 -6.95
C GLU A 166 -26.15 6.36 -7.43
N GLU A 167 -25.56 7.12 -6.50
CA GLU A 167 -24.53 8.12 -6.77
C GLU A 167 -23.12 7.51 -6.72
N MET A 168 -22.94 6.41 -5.98
CA MET A 168 -21.68 5.68 -5.96
C MET A 168 -21.38 5.08 -7.34
N LYS A 169 -20.39 5.67 -8.00
CA LYS A 169 -19.82 5.14 -9.26
C LYS A 169 -18.35 4.84 -9.03
N LEU A 170 -18.02 3.55 -9.04
CA LEU A 170 -16.64 3.10 -9.14
C LEU A 170 -16.33 2.92 -10.64
N ASP A 171 -15.67 3.89 -11.25
CA ASP A 171 -15.35 3.88 -12.67
C ASP A 171 -13.90 4.34 -12.94
N GLY A 172 -13.57 4.45 -14.23
CA GLY A 172 -12.29 5.01 -14.68
C GLY A 172 -11.07 4.38 -14.02
N TYR A 173 -10.21 5.22 -13.46
CA TYR A 173 -8.96 4.79 -12.84
C TYR A 173 -9.19 4.09 -11.50
N GLU A 174 -10.25 4.44 -10.76
CA GLU A 174 -10.56 3.88 -9.44
C GLU A 174 -11.02 2.43 -9.55
N LEU A 175 -11.91 2.15 -10.52
CA LEU A 175 -12.30 0.79 -10.86
C LEU A 175 -11.08 -0.02 -11.33
N LYS A 176 -10.22 0.58 -12.15
CA LYS A 176 -9.04 -0.10 -12.67
C LYS A 176 -8.02 -0.41 -11.59
N MET A 177 -7.80 0.49 -10.63
CA MET A 177 -7.00 0.23 -9.43
C MET A 177 -7.62 -0.92 -8.63
N TYR A 178 -8.91 -0.82 -8.28
CA TYR A 178 -9.63 -1.85 -7.54
C TYR A 178 -9.52 -3.24 -8.20
N MET A 179 -9.75 -3.33 -9.51
CA MET A 179 -9.68 -4.60 -10.25
C MET A 179 -8.24 -5.14 -10.31
N THR A 180 -7.24 -4.28 -10.50
CA THR A 180 -5.83 -4.71 -10.61
C THR A 180 -5.35 -5.45 -9.36
N GLN A 181 -5.57 -4.90 -8.15
CA GLN A 181 -5.20 -5.60 -6.91
C GLN A 181 -6.07 -6.84 -6.65
N LEU A 182 -7.34 -6.84 -7.09
CA LEU A 182 -8.27 -7.94 -6.86
C LEU A 182 -7.92 -9.15 -7.74
N GLU A 183 -7.47 -8.93 -8.96
CA GLU A 183 -6.96 -9.97 -9.84
C GLU A 183 -5.74 -10.68 -9.23
N GLU A 184 -4.77 -9.91 -8.73
CA GLU A 184 -3.59 -10.47 -8.08
C GLU A 184 -3.95 -11.20 -6.77
N PHE A 185 -4.93 -10.69 -6.02
CA PHE A 185 -5.42 -11.36 -4.80
C PHE A 185 -6.12 -12.70 -5.11
N LYS A 186 -6.83 -12.78 -6.23
CA LYS A 186 -7.47 -14.02 -6.71
C LYS A 186 -6.48 -15.02 -7.31
N GLY A 187 -5.23 -14.63 -7.54
CA GLY A 187 -4.19 -15.49 -8.12
C GLY A 187 -4.41 -15.82 -9.59
N ARG A 188 -4.99 -14.91 -10.37
CA ARG A 188 -5.19 -15.04 -11.83
C ARG A 188 -4.16 -14.26 -12.62
#